data_AF-A0A090T7E1-F1
#
_entry.id   AF-A0A090T7E1-F1
#
_cell.length_a   1.000
_cell.length_b   1.000
_cell.length_c   1.000
_cell.angle_alpha   90.00
_cell.angle_beta   90.00
_cell.angle_gamma   90.00
#
_symmetry.space_group_name_H-M   'P 1'
#
loop_
_entity.id
_entity.type
_entity.pdbx_description
1 polymer ?
#
loop_
_entity_poly.entity_id
_entity_poly.type
_entity_poly.pdbx_seq_one_letter_code
_entity_poly.pdbx_strand_id
1 'polypeptide(L)'
;MANIIHRLQRPTLILAHNKTLAAQLYSEMQRFFPENAVEYFVSYYDYFQPEVYIPGSDRFIRKDSAINEQLERLRLSTTKSLIERRDVVVVASVSSVYGLGDPQAYRDLQIPLAVGAQLNLDDLLKRLARLQYTPTQPKLSRAGYRVQNNIIDIFPADSEKDGIRVELNKGTIHRLSWIDPATGVVLAPCSEYKVSPKPSTPLLQRRYVKLASKLDLKWRAELQNSVLKIE
;
A
#
# COMPACT_ATOMS: atom_id res chain seq x y z
N MET A 1 -16.44 -5.60 24.20
CA MET A 1 -15.88 -5.87 22.86
C MET A 1 -14.53 -6.57 22.92
N ALA A 2 -13.48 -5.96 23.52
CA ALA A 2 -12.13 -6.54 23.60
C ALA A 2 -12.08 -7.98 24.14
N ASN A 3 -12.80 -8.28 25.22
CA ASN A 3 -12.88 -9.66 25.77
C ASN A 3 -13.42 -10.70 24.77
N ILE A 4 -14.32 -10.30 23.86
CA ILE A 4 -14.86 -11.20 22.84
C ILE A 4 -13.78 -11.50 21.80
N ILE A 5 -13.08 -10.46 21.34
CA ILE A 5 -11.95 -10.59 20.40
C ILE A 5 -10.87 -11.50 20.99
N HIS A 6 -10.48 -11.24 22.24
CA HIS A 6 -9.48 -12.04 22.95
C HIS A 6 -9.91 -13.51 23.12
N ARG A 7 -11.18 -13.80 23.39
CA ARG A 7 -11.64 -15.19 23.52
C ARG A 7 -11.73 -15.92 22.18
N LEU A 8 -12.12 -15.22 21.11
CA LEU A 8 -12.33 -15.83 19.80
C LEU A 8 -11.04 -15.98 19.00
N GLN A 9 -10.01 -15.15 19.23
CA GLN A 9 -8.72 -15.22 18.54
C GLN A 9 -8.87 -15.20 17.00
N ARG A 10 -9.75 -14.32 16.49
CA ARG A 10 -10.02 -14.16 15.05
C ARG A 10 -9.69 -12.73 14.60
N PRO A 11 -9.19 -12.56 13.35
CA PRO A 11 -9.12 -11.24 12.75
C PRO A 11 -10.48 -10.55 12.83
N THR A 12 -10.50 -9.32 13.34
CA THR A 12 -11.74 -8.61 13.65
C THR A 12 -11.79 -7.26 12.94
N LEU A 13 -12.93 -6.94 12.33
CA LEU A 13 -13.24 -5.64 11.76
C LEU A 13 -14.26 -4.92 12.64
N ILE A 14 -13.91 -3.76 13.16
CA ILE A 14 -14.80 -2.87 13.91
C ILE A 14 -15.19 -1.72 12.98
N LEU A 15 -16.47 -1.66 12.60
CA LEU A 15 -16.99 -0.60 11.75
C LEU A 15 -17.53 0.56 12.60
N ALA A 16 -16.99 1.75 12.37
CA ALA A 16 -17.45 2.99 12.96
C ALA A 16 -18.04 3.92 11.88
N HIS A 17 -19.13 4.60 12.23
CA HIS A 17 -19.85 5.45 11.28
C HIS A 17 -19.16 6.81 11.01
N ASN A 18 -18.16 7.19 11.81
CA ASN A 18 -17.43 8.45 11.64
C ASN A 18 -15.96 8.31 12.06
N LYS A 19 -15.10 9.23 11.57
CA LYS A 19 -13.65 9.22 11.83
C LYS A 19 -13.30 9.47 13.31
N THR A 20 -14.07 10.30 14.02
CA THR A 20 -13.81 10.63 15.43
C THR A 20 -13.96 9.41 16.34
N LEU A 21 -15.08 8.70 16.23
CA LEU A 21 -15.33 7.47 16.97
C LEU A 21 -14.34 6.38 16.56
N ALA A 22 -14.02 6.27 15.27
CA ALA A 22 -13.03 5.32 14.79
C ALA A 22 -11.66 5.56 15.44
N ALA A 23 -11.21 6.82 15.54
CA ALA A 23 -9.94 7.16 16.17
C ALA A 23 -9.93 6.86 17.68
N GLN A 24 -11.04 7.11 18.39
CA GLN A 24 -11.19 6.75 19.80
C GLN A 24 -11.07 5.24 20.01
N LEU A 25 -11.85 4.46 19.25
CA LEU A 25 -11.81 3.00 19.30
C LEU A 25 -10.44 2.44 18.94
N TYR A 26 -9.78 3.02 17.94
CA TYR A 26 -8.41 2.64 17.57
C TYR A 26 -7.44 2.82 18.75
N SER A 27 -7.46 4.00 19.40
CA SER A 27 -6.60 4.27 20.56
C SER A 27 -6.90 3.33 21.74
N GLU A 28 -8.17 3.03 21.99
CA GLU A 28 -8.56 2.06 23.03
C GLU A 28 -8.08 0.65 22.70
N MET A 29 -8.29 0.18 21.47
CA MET A 29 -7.86 -1.17 21.05
C MET A 29 -6.35 -1.30 21.11
N GLN A 30 -5.58 -0.27 20.74
CA GLN A 30 -4.12 -0.27 20.88
C GLN A 30 -3.68 -0.47 22.33
N ARG A 31 -4.38 0.15 23.30
CA ARG A 31 -4.09 -0.04 24.73
C ARG A 31 -4.45 -1.43 25.22
N PHE A 32 -5.53 -2.01 24.71
CA PHE A 32 -5.95 -3.36 25.10
C PHE A 32 -5.09 -4.46 24.46
N PHE A 33 -4.53 -4.22 23.28
CA PHE A 33 -3.80 -5.21 22.50
C PHE A 33 -2.43 -4.68 22.01
N PRO A 34 -1.49 -4.37 22.93
CA PRO A 34 -0.22 -3.72 22.56
C PRO A 34 0.70 -4.60 21.69
N GLU A 35 0.56 -5.93 21.78
CA GLU A 35 1.39 -6.89 21.03
C GLU A 35 0.74 -7.33 19.70
N ASN A 36 -0.54 -7.03 19.50
CA ASN A 36 -1.29 -7.41 18.30
C ASN A 36 -1.29 -6.28 17.26
N ALA A 37 -1.60 -6.63 16.02
CA ALA A 37 -1.73 -5.64 14.95
C ALA A 37 -3.09 -4.93 15.06
N VAL A 38 -3.11 -3.83 15.83
CA VAL A 38 -4.25 -2.92 15.85
C VAL A 38 -4.07 -1.89 14.75
N GLU A 39 -5.01 -1.86 13.80
CA GLU A 39 -4.89 -1.16 12.52
C GLU A 39 -6.03 -0.17 12.30
N TYR A 40 -5.77 0.89 11.53
CA TYR A 40 -6.71 1.98 11.29
C TYR A 40 -6.99 2.17 9.80
N PHE A 41 -8.26 2.01 9.40
CA PHE A 41 -8.66 2.02 8.00
C PHE A 41 -9.82 2.98 7.71
N VAL A 42 -9.49 4.23 7.42
CA VAL A 42 -10.46 5.26 7.01
C VAL A 42 -10.07 5.87 5.67
N SER A 43 -10.92 6.73 5.11
CA SER A 43 -10.55 7.50 3.92
C SER A 43 -9.27 8.30 4.18
N TYR A 44 -8.28 8.13 3.30
CA TYR A 44 -7.02 8.87 3.35
C TYR A 44 -7.14 10.29 2.80
N TYR A 45 -8.33 10.73 2.38
CA TYR A 45 -8.54 12.10 1.95
C TYR A 45 -8.85 13.00 3.15
N ASP A 46 -8.14 14.11 3.25
CA ASP A 46 -8.51 15.24 4.13
C ASP A 46 -9.66 16.03 3.50
N TYR A 47 -9.58 16.23 2.19
CA TYR A 47 -10.62 16.83 1.37
C TYR A 47 -10.85 16.00 0.11
N PHE A 48 -12.11 15.82 -0.28
CA PHE A 48 -12.47 15.11 -1.50
C PHE A 48 -13.72 15.71 -2.13
N GLN A 49 -13.55 16.19 -3.36
CA GLN A 49 -14.61 16.62 -4.26
C GLN A 49 -14.72 15.60 -5.40
N PRO A 50 -15.88 14.93 -5.56
CA PRO A 50 -16.09 14.04 -6.68
C PRO A 50 -16.21 14.82 -7.99
N GLU A 51 -15.93 14.14 -9.09
CA GLU A 51 -16.24 14.63 -10.43
C GLU A 51 -17.75 14.51 -10.68
N VAL A 52 -18.39 15.61 -11.06
CA VAL A 52 -19.83 15.65 -11.25
C VAL A 52 -20.17 16.56 -12.44
N TYR A 53 -21.00 16.06 -13.34
CA TYR A 53 -21.69 16.88 -14.32
C TYR A 53 -23.10 17.17 -13.83
N ILE A 54 -23.50 18.45 -13.86
CA ILE A 54 -24.83 18.93 -13.46
C ILE A 54 -25.59 19.34 -14.72
N PRO A 55 -26.51 18.51 -15.24
CA PRO A 55 -27.19 18.78 -16.51
C PRO A 55 -28.02 20.07 -16.50
N GLY A 56 -28.71 20.35 -15.38
CA GLY A 56 -29.60 21.52 -15.29
C GLY A 56 -28.90 22.87 -15.41
N SER A 57 -27.58 22.93 -15.19
CA SER A 57 -26.79 24.15 -15.31
C SER A 57 -25.63 24.01 -16.32
N ASP A 58 -25.61 22.93 -17.10
CA ASP A 58 -24.51 22.52 -17.98
C ASP A 58 -23.11 22.70 -17.33
N ARG A 59 -22.99 22.36 -16.05
CA ARG A 59 -21.77 22.61 -15.28
C ARG A 59 -21.01 21.32 -15.04
N PHE A 60 -19.75 21.33 -15.41
CA PHE A 60 -18.81 20.27 -15.07
C PHE A 60 -17.93 20.67 -13.87
N ILE A 61 -18.04 19.92 -12.78
CA ILE A 61 -17.20 20.04 -11.60
C ILE A 61 -16.13 18.97 -11.69
N ARG A 62 -14.87 19.42 -11.82
CA ARG A 62 -13.73 18.51 -11.84
C ARG A 62 -13.50 17.91 -10.46
N LYS A 63 -12.95 16.69 -10.46
CA LYS A 63 -12.40 16.08 -9.25
C LYS A 63 -11.31 16.98 -8.66
N ASP A 64 -11.37 17.17 -7.35
CA ASP A 64 -10.30 17.78 -6.57
C ASP A 64 -10.16 17.03 -5.24
N SER A 65 -8.94 16.87 -4.73
CA SER A 65 -8.73 16.10 -3.50
C SER A 65 -7.36 16.35 -2.88
N ALA A 66 -7.29 16.32 -1.55
CA ALA A 66 -6.06 16.37 -0.78
C ALA A 66 -5.86 15.05 -0.03
N ILE A 67 -4.70 14.41 -0.22
CA ILE A 67 -4.34 13.13 0.41
C ILE A 67 -3.59 13.41 1.71
N ASN A 68 -4.00 12.73 2.77
CA ASN A 68 -3.31 12.65 4.04
C ASN A 68 -2.33 11.47 4.02
N GLU A 69 -1.05 11.78 4.02
CA GLU A 69 0.03 10.80 3.97
C GLU A 69 0.02 9.81 5.14
N GLN A 70 -0.31 10.27 6.36
CA GLN A 70 -0.36 9.42 7.54
C GLN A 70 -1.52 8.43 7.46
N LEU A 71 -2.70 8.86 7.00
CA LEU A 71 -3.84 7.96 6.81
C LEU A 71 -3.60 6.96 5.68
N GLU A 72 -2.94 7.37 4.60
CA GLU A 72 -2.52 6.44 3.55
C GLU A 72 -1.57 5.37 4.10
N ARG A 73 -0.57 5.76 4.90
CA ARG A 73 0.35 4.84 5.57
C ARG A 73 -0.39 3.79 6.39
N LEU A 74 -1.32 4.23 7.24
CA LEU A 74 -2.09 3.34 8.13
C LEU A 74 -2.92 2.33 7.35
N ARG A 75 -3.45 2.71 6.18
CA ARG A 75 -4.13 1.76 5.31
C ARG A 75 -3.19 0.73 4.72
N LEU A 76 -1.98 1.12 4.31
CA LEU A 76 -0.97 0.18 3.81
C LEU A 76 -0.54 -0.80 4.90
N SER A 77 -0.30 -0.30 6.12
CA SER A 77 -0.08 -1.12 7.32
C SER A 77 -1.21 -2.12 7.50
N THR A 78 -2.47 -1.66 7.47
CA THR A 78 -3.65 -2.52 7.60
C THR A 78 -3.65 -3.65 6.57
N THR A 79 -3.46 -3.31 5.27
CA THR A 79 -3.48 -4.31 4.19
C THR A 79 -2.38 -5.34 4.35
N LYS A 80 -1.18 -4.93 4.78
CA LYS A 80 -0.05 -5.82 5.01
C LYS A 80 -0.30 -6.73 6.19
N SER A 81 -0.74 -6.17 7.32
CA SER A 81 -1.07 -6.92 8.54
C SER A 81 -2.12 -7.99 8.28
N LEU A 82 -3.17 -7.69 7.51
CA LEU A 82 -4.21 -8.67 7.11
C LEU A 82 -3.67 -9.81 6.23
N ILE A 83 -2.58 -9.59 5.50
CA ILE A 83 -1.97 -10.58 4.61
C ILE A 83 -0.96 -11.47 5.34
N GLU A 84 -0.20 -10.87 6.27
CA GLU A 84 0.95 -11.49 6.93
C GLU A 84 0.62 -12.09 8.30
N ARG A 85 -0.43 -11.60 8.98
CA ARG A 85 -0.76 -11.98 10.36
C ARG A 85 -2.24 -12.35 10.52
N ARG A 86 -2.56 -13.10 11.58
CA ARG A 86 -3.95 -13.43 11.96
C ARG A 86 -4.46 -12.64 13.15
N ASP A 87 -3.57 -12.10 13.96
CA ASP A 87 -3.89 -11.38 15.17
C ASP A 87 -4.10 -9.88 14.89
N VAL A 88 -5.07 -9.59 14.01
CA VAL A 88 -5.34 -8.25 13.48
C VAL A 88 -6.70 -7.75 13.95
N VAL A 89 -6.73 -6.54 14.50
CA VAL A 89 -7.96 -5.80 14.82
C VAL A 89 -7.97 -4.53 14.00
N VAL A 90 -8.87 -4.45 13.02
CA VAL A 90 -9.01 -3.28 12.15
C VAL A 90 -10.16 -2.42 12.63
N VAL A 91 -9.89 -1.17 12.97
CA VAL A 91 -10.93 -0.16 13.20
C VAL A 91 -11.09 0.64 11.91
N ALA A 92 -12.27 0.56 11.30
CA ALA A 92 -12.51 1.10 9.97
C ALA A 92 -13.78 1.94 9.86
N SER A 93 -13.79 2.83 8.86
CA SER A 93 -15.04 3.46 8.40
C SER A 93 -15.64 2.70 7.22
N VAL A 94 -16.72 3.24 6.65
CA VAL A 94 -17.29 2.80 5.35
C VAL A 94 -16.26 2.76 4.22
N SER A 95 -15.07 3.35 4.38
CA SER A 95 -14.00 3.19 3.41
C SER A 95 -13.60 1.73 3.16
N SER A 96 -13.87 0.82 4.11
CA SER A 96 -13.56 -0.61 4.02
C SER A 96 -14.39 -1.37 2.98
N VAL A 97 -15.54 -0.83 2.56
CA VAL A 97 -16.37 -1.46 1.52
C VAL A 97 -15.99 -1.03 0.10
N TYR A 98 -15.11 -0.04 -0.04
CA TYR A 98 -14.60 0.36 -1.35
C TYR A 98 -13.52 -0.59 -1.82
N GLY A 99 -13.50 -0.84 -3.14
CA GLY A 99 -12.63 -1.82 -3.77
C GLY A 99 -11.16 -1.63 -3.42
N LEU A 100 -10.57 -2.67 -2.84
CA LEU A 100 -9.13 -2.87 -2.72
C LEU A 100 -8.66 -3.83 -3.82
N GLY A 101 -7.34 -3.88 -4.02
CA GLY A 101 -6.71 -4.86 -4.88
C GLY A 101 -6.99 -6.31 -4.48
N ASP A 102 -6.78 -7.23 -5.41
CA ASP A 102 -6.77 -8.66 -5.12
C ASP A 102 -5.63 -9.00 -4.12
N PRO A 103 -5.93 -9.66 -2.99
CA PRO A 103 -4.92 -10.02 -1.99
C PRO A 103 -3.78 -10.90 -2.53
N GLN A 104 -4.06 -11.77 -3.51
CA GLN A 104 -3.02 -12.61 -4.12
C GLN A 104 -2.10 -11.76 -4.99
N ALA A 105 -2.65 -10.90 -5.84
CA ALA A 105 -1.85 -9.94 -6.60
C ALA A 105 -0.97 -9.04 -5.70
N TYR A 106 -1.44 -8.68 -4.50
CA TYR A 106 -0.61 -7.97 -3.53
C TYR A 106 0.57 -8.82 -3.03
N ARG A 107 0.31 -10.07 -2.61
CA ARG A 107 1.36 -11.02 -2.17
C ARG A 107 2.41 -11.24 -3.24
N ASP A 108 1.99 -11.44 -4.49
CA ASP A 108 2.86 -11.69 -5.63
C ASP A 108 3.81 -10.51 -5.93
N LEU A 109 3.38 -9.29 -5.59
CA LEU A 109 4.20 -8.10 -5.77
C LEU A 109 5.22 -7.91 -4.66
N GLN A 110 4.99 -8.45 -3.46
CA GLN A 110 5.91 -8.27 -2.34
C GLN A 110 7.33 -8.74 -2.72
N ILE A 111 8.33 -7.98 -2.28
CA ILE A 111 9.74 -8.33 -2.47
C ILE A 111 10.22 -9.01 -1.19
N PRO A 112 10.38 -10.34 -1.17
CA PRO A 112 10.98 -11.01 -0.02
C PRO A 112 12.48 -10.70 0.02
N LEU A 113 12.94 -10.28 1.19
CA LEU A 113 14.33 -10.07 1.53
C LEU A 113 14.63 -11.01 2.70
N ALA A 114 15.60 -11.89 2.56
CA ALA A 114 16.02 -12.79 3.62
C ALA A 114 17.55 -12.92 3.61
N VAL A 115 18.17 -12.97 4.78
CA VAL A 115 19.61 -13.18 4.89
C VAL A 115 19.99 -14.51 4.23
N GLY A 116 21.04 -14.50 3.39
CA GLY A 116 21.49 -15.65 2.61
C GLY A 116 20.81 -15.81 1.24
N ALA A 117 19.75 -15.05 0.94
CA ALA A 117 19.12 -15.09 -0.37
C ALA A 117 19.98 -14.40 -1.45
N GLN A 118 20.00 -14.96 -2.66
CA GLN A 118 20.61 -14.29 -3.81
C GLN A 118 19.76 -13.10 -4.23
N LEU A 119 20.42 -11.98 -4.51
CA LEU A 119 19.77 -10.75 -4.93
C LEU A 119 20.66 -10.01 -5.93
N ASN A 120 20.15 -9.84 -7.15
CA ASN A 120 20.74 -8.93 -8.12
C ASN A 120 20.24 -7.51 -7.85
N LEU A 121 21.16 -6.54 -7.76
CA LEU A 121 20.84 -5.15 -7.46
C LEU A 121 19.91 -4.53 -8.51
N ASP A 122 20.19 -4.70 -9.80
CA ASP A 122 19.37 -4.11 -10.88
C ASP A 122 17.95 -4.68 -10.90
N ASP A 123 17.80 -5.97 -10.57
CA ASP A 123 16.48 -6.58 -10.45
C ASP A 123 15.72 -6.02 -9.23
N LEU A 124 16.39 -5.88 -8.07
CA LEU A 124 15.80 -5.24 -6.90
C LEU A 124 15.28 -3.84 -7.22
N LEU A 125 16.08 -3.00 -7.87
CA LEU A 125 15.70 -1.63 -8.23
C LEU A 125 14.51 -1.60 -9.19
N LYS A 126 14.47 -2.48 -10.18
CA LYS A 126 13.32 -2.63 -11.08
C LYS A 126 12.06 -3.07 -10.33
N ARG A 127 12.19 -4.00 -9.37
CA ARG A 127 11.06 -4.44 -8.55
C ARG A 127 10.58 -3.33 -7.61
N LEU A 128 11.47 -2.57 -6.99
CA LEU A 128 11.12 -1.39 -6.18
C LEU A 128 10.39 -0.32 -7.00
N ALA A 129 10.84 -0.05 -8.23
CA ALA A 129 10.14 0.86 -9.14
C ALA A 129 8.72 0.35 -9.47
N ARG A 130 8.53 -0.97 -9.66
CA ARG A 130 7.18 -1.57 -9.83
C ARG A 130 6.28 -1.41 -8.61
N LEU A 131 6.87 -1.39 -7.41
CA LEU A 131 6.18 -1.07 -6.16
C LEU A 131 5.91 0.44 -5.97
N GLN A 132 6.28 1.27 -6.96
CA GLN A 132 6.23 2.74 -6.93
C GLN A 132 7.14 3.38 -5.87
N TYR A 133 8.28 2.74 -5.60
CA TYR A 133 9.30 3.36 -4.77
C TYR A 133 10.20 4.25 -5.64
N THR A 134 10.64 5.37 -5.10
CA THR A 134 11.48 6.33 -5.82
C THR A 134 12.89 6.40 -5.24
N PRO A 135 13.92 6.58 -6.07
CA PRO A 135 15.26 6.87 -5.58
C PRO A 135 15.24 8.22 -4.83
N THR A 136 15.78 8.26 -3.62
CA THR A 136 15.81 9.47 -2.79
C THR A 136 17.23 9.80 -2.35
N GLN A 137 17.66 11.04 -2.57
CA GLN A 137 18.91 11.59 -2.04
C GLN A 137 18.68 13.06 -1.68
N PRO A 138 19.21 13.59 -0.56
CA PRO A 138 20.03 12.92 0.47
C PRO A 138 19.23 12.28 1.62
N LYS A 139 17.98 12.74 1.85
CA LYS A 139 17.10 12.25 2.93
C LYS A 139 16.16 11.16 2.40
N LEU A 140 16.09 10.03 3.09
CA LEU A 140 15.21 8.94 2.70
C LEU A 140 13.76 9.29 3.05
N SER A 141 12.89 9.36 2.04
CA SER A 141 11.45 9.59 2.23
C SER A 141 10.69 8.26 2.20
N ARG A 142 9.45 8.27 2.70
CA ARG A 142 8.56 7.10 2.70
C ARG A 142 8.28 6.62 1.28
N ALA A 143 8.30 5.30 1.07
CA ALA A 143 8.34 4.68 -0.25
C ALA A 143 9.54 5.13 -1.09
N GLY A 144 10.66 5.42 -0.42
CA GLY A 144 11.92 5.80 -1.04
C GLY A 144 12.96 4.70 -0.86
N TYR A 145 14.00 4.72 -1.70
CA TYR A 145 15.21 3.94 -1.50
C TYR A 145 16.45 4.76 -1.85
N ARG A 146 17.58 4.43 -1.22
CA ARG A 146 18.91 4.92 -1.62
C ARG A 146 19.89 3.77 -1.75
N VAL A 147 20.85 3.94 -2.64
CA VAL A 147 21.91 2.96 -2.89
C VAL A 147 23.25 3.63 -2.68
N GLN A 148 24.10 3.00 -1.88
CA GLN A 148 25.50 3.40 -1.68
C GLN A 148 26.36 2.13 -1.74
N ASN A 149 27.12 1.98 -2.82
CA ASN A 149 27.90 0.78 -3.11
C ASN A 149 27.01 -0.49 -3.07
N ASN A 150 27.26 -1.38 -2.10
CA ASN A 150 26.52 -2.62 -1.89
C ASN A 150 25.47 -2.52 -0.77
N ILE A 151 25.16 -1.30 -0.32
CA ILE A 151 24.18 -1.04 0.75
C ILE A 151 22.96 -0.37 0.12
N ILE A 152 21.79 -0.94 0.37
CA ILE A 152 20.51 -0.43 -0.09
C ILE A 152 19.66 -0.15 1.14
N ASP A 153 19.32 1.12 1.34
CA ASP A 153 18.38 1.51 2.37
C ASP A 153 17.01 1.74 1.73
N ILE A 154 15.99 1.11 2.27
CA ILE A 154 14.61 1.17 1.79
C ILE A 154 13.77 1.70 2.94
N PHE A 155 12.92 2.69 2.70
CA PHE A 155 11.89 3.12 3.65
C PHE A 155 10.53 2.60 3.19
N PRO A 156 10.02 1.52 3.82
CA PRO A 156 8.74 0.93 3.43
C PRO A 156 7.58 1.91 3.50
N ALA A 157 6.63 1.77 2.56
CA ALA A 157 5.47 2.65 2.46
C ALA A 157 4.47 2.50 3.63
N ASP A 158 4.41 1.29 4.22
CA ASP A 158 3.60 0.93 5.38
C ASP A 158 4.25 1.30 6.73
N SER A 159 5.57 1.43 6.76
CA SER A 159 6.33 1.64 8.00
C SER A 159 6.13 3.05 8.55
N GLU A 160 5.94 3.13 9.87
CA GLU A 160 5.81 4.41 10.59
C GLU A 160 7.13 5.17 10.67
N LYS A 161 8.20 4.45 11.01
CA LYS A 161 9.48 5.08 11.37
C LYS A 161 10.70 4.28 10.97
N ASP A 162 10.59 2.97 10.81
CA ASP A 162 11.76 2.10 10.63
C ASP A 162 11.98 1.82 9.13
N GLY A 163 13.23 1.98 8.68
CA GLY A 163 13.69 1.57 7.36
C GLY A 163 14.36 0.19 7.42
N ILE A 164 14.60 -0.41 6.26
CA ILE A 164 15.35 -1.65 6.11
C ILE A 164 16.62 -1.36 5.32
N ARG A 165 17.76 -1.74 5.90
CA ARG A 165 19.05 -1.80 5.23
C ARG A 165 19.33 -3.21 4.74
N VAL A 166 19.67 -3.32 3.46
CA VAL A 166 20.12 -4.53 2.78
C VAL A 166 21.59 -4.37 2.43
N GLU A 167 22.44 -5.22 3.00
CA GLU A 167 23.86 -5.26 2.67
C GLU A 167 24.15 -6.48 1.79
N LEU A 168 24.68 -6.23 0.60
CA LEU A 168 25.02 -7.26 -0.37
C LEU A 168 26.50 -7.61 -0.30
N ASN A 169 26.80 -8.91 -0.42
CA ASN A 169 28.14 -9.42 -0.64
C ASN A 169 28.08 -10.43 -1.80
N LYS A 170 28.80 -10.13 -2.89
CA LYS A 170 28.85 -10.98 -4.10
C LYS A 170 27.46 -11.47 -4.57
N GLY A 171 26.49 -10.56 -4.62
CA GLY A 171 25.11 -10.87 -5.07
C GLY A 171 24.26 -11.66 -4.09
N THR A 172 24.66 -11.75 -2.83
CA THR A 172 23.91 -12.41 -1.74
C THR A 172 23.64 -11.41 -0.62
N ILE A 173 22.45 -11.46 -0.02
CA ILE A 173 22.11 -10.67 1.16
C ILE A 173 22.94 -11.16 2.34
N HIS A 174 23.97 -10.41 2.70
CA HIS A 174 24.86 -10.72 3.82
C HIS A 174 24.24 -10.32 5.16
N ARG A 175 23.58 -9.15 5.20
CA ARG A 175 22.96 -8.63 6.41
C ARG A 175 21.69 -7.85 6.06
N LEU A 176 20.66 -8.05 6.89
CA LEU A 176 19.47 -7.23 6.94
C LEU A 176 19.39 -6.57 8.32
N SER A 177 19.02 -5.30 8.36
CA SER A 177 18.89 -4.57 9.62
C SER A 177 17.84 -3.49 9.53
N TRP A 178 17.14 -3.27 10.64
CA TRP A 178 16.31 -2.09 10.87
C TRP A 178 17.21 -0.87 11.03
N ILE A 179 16.81 0.23 10.40
CA ILE A 179 17.51 1.51 10.47
C ILE A 179 16.55 2.65 10.75
N ASP A 180 17.08 3.74 11.29
CA ASP A 180 16.41 5.04 11.24
C ASP A 180 16.58 5.65 9.83
N PRO A 181 15.49 5.90 9.07
CA PRO A 181 15.54 6.48 7.72
C PRO A 181 16.14 7.90 7.67
N ALA A 182 16.03 8.68 8.74
CA ALA A 182 16.52 10.05 8.79
C ALA A 182 18.03 10.09 9.05
N THR A 183 18.53 9.28 9.98
CA THR A 183 19.94 9.29 10.39
C THR A 183 20.79 8.20 9.71
N GLY A 184 20.16 7.11 9.27
CA GLY A 184 20.86 5.92 8.75
C GLY A 184 21.49 5.03 9.83
N VAL A 185 21.23 5.32 11.11
CA VAL A 185 21.71 4.53 12.25
C VAL A 185 21.04 3.16 12.25
N VAL A 186 21.81 2.12 12.47
CA VAL A 186 21.31 0.75 12.61
C VAL A 186 20.68 0.57 13.98
N LEU A 187 19.41 0.14 14.00
CA LEU A 187 18.62 -0.04 15.21
C LEU A 187 18.71 -1.48 15.73
N ALA A 188 18.43 -2.45 14.87
CA ALA A 188 18.39 -3.88 15.23
C ALA A 188 18.63 -4.77 14.01
N PRO A 189 19.16 -6.00 14.18
CA PRO A 189 19.22 -6.97 13.10
C PRO A 189 17.82 -7.44 12.69
N CYS A 190 17.69 -7.86 11.44
CA CYS A 190 16.46 -8.43 10.89
C CYS A 190 16.83 -9.69 10.09
N SER A 191 16.09 -10.79 10.25
CA SER A 191 16.35 -12.03 9.50
C SER A 191 15.68 -12.04 8.13
N GLU A 192 14.44 -11.55 8.07
CA GLU A 192 13.63 -11.50 6.87
C GLU A 192 12.66 -10.31 6.90
N TYR A 193 12.35 -9.78 5.71
CA TYR A 193 11.37 -8.72 5.54
C TYR A 193 10.73 -8.78 4.15
N LYS A 194 9.44 -8.46 4.05
CA LYS A 194 8.73 -8.35 2.77
C LYS A 194 8.39 -6.89 2.49
N VAL A 195 9.06 -6.33 1.48
CA VAL A 195 8.76 -4.97 1.01
C VAL A 195 7.43 -5.00 0.27
N SER A 196 6.49 -4.17 0.73
CA SER A 196 5.12 -4.12 0.20
C SER A 196 4.91 -2.93 -0.74
N PRO A 197 3.97 -3.02 -1.70
CA PRO A 197 3.67 -1.92 -2.63
C PRO A 197 3.22 -0.64 -1.92
N LYS A 198 3.64 0.52 -2.45
CA LYS A 198 3.10 1.82 -2.04
C LYS A 198 1.61 1.97 -2.37
N PRO A 199 1.11 1.63 -3.56
CA PRO A 199 -0.32 1.76 -3.82
C PRO A 199 -1.09 0.64 -3.11
N SER A 200 -2.15 1.00 -2.39
CA SER A 200 -3.07 0.03 -1.76
C SER A 200 -3.82 -0.84 -2.77
N THR A 201 -3.94 -0.36 -4.01
CA THR A 201 -4.40 -1.13 -5.15
C THR A 201 -3.22 -1.37 -6.08
N PRO A 202 -2.73 -2.62 -6.22
CA PRO A 202 -1.69 -2.91 -7.17
C PRO A 202 -2.22 -2.60 -8.58
N LEU A 203 -1.60 -1.60 -9.22
CA LEU A 203 -1.90 -1.27 -10.60
C LEU A 203 -1.44 -2.45 -11.46
N LEU A 204 -2.36 -3.34 -11.81
CA LEU A 204 -2.16 -4.28 -12.90
C LEU A 204 -2.17 -3.49 -14.20
N GLN A 205 -1.09 -2.76 -14.53
CA GLN A 205 -0.91 -2.10 -15.83
C GLN A 205 -1.24 -3.08 -16.97
N ARG A 206 -0.88 -4.36 -16.83
CA ARG A 206 -1.20 -5.42 -17.80
C ARG A 206 -2.70 -5.70 -17.97
N ARG A 207 -3.54 -5.56 -16.94
CA ARG A 207 -5.00 -5.76 -17.09
C ARG A 207 -5.65 -4.57 -17.76
N TYR A 208 -5.31 -3.34 -17.37
CA TYR A 208 -5.90 -2.14 -17.97
C TYR A 208 -5.51 -1.98 -19.44
N VAL A 209 -4.25 -2.24 -19.82
CA VAL A 209 -3.84 -2.17 -21.24
C VAL A 209 -4.56 -3.23 -22.09
N LYS A 210 -4.71 -4.46 -21.59
CA LYS A 210 -5.45 -5.52 -22.30
C LYS A 210 -6.96 -5.29 -22.38
N LEU A 211 -7.55 -4.68 -21.35
CA LEU A 211 -8.96 -4.30 -21.36
C LEU A 211 -9.19 -3.10 -22.27
N ALA A 212 -8.35 -2.07 -22.20
CA ALA A 212 -8.44 -0.89 -23.06
C ALA A 212 -8.27 -1.26 -24.54
N SER A 213 -7.31 -2.12 -24.90
CA SER A 213 -7.15 -2.56 -26.29
C SER A 213 -8.33 -3.40 -26.78
N LYS A 214 -8.90 -4.26 -25.92
CA LYS A 214 -10.13 -5.02 -26.25
C LYS A 214 -11.37 -4.14 -26.38
N LEU A 215 -11.52 -3.12 -25.53
CA LEU A 215 -12.63 -2.18 -25.60
C LEU A 215 -12.51 -1.29 -26.84
N ASP A 216 -11.32 -0.78 -27.17
CA ASP A 216 -11.09 0.06 -28.35
C ASP A 216 -11.35 -0.72 -29.65
N LEU A 217 -10.93 -1.99 -29.73
CA LEU A 217 -11.27 -2.89 -30.83
C LEU A 217 -12.78 -3.11 -30.99
N LYS A 218 -13.49 -3.32 -29.87
CA LYS A 218 -14.93 -3.56 -29.88
C LYS A 218 -15.72 -2.31 -30.26
N TRP A 219 -15.31 -1.16 -29.74
CA TRP A 219 -15.94 0.14 -30.02
C TRP A 219 -15.75 0.58 -31.48
N ARG A 220 -14.55 0.37 -32.04
CA ARG A 220 -14.28 0.61 -33.47
C ARG A 220 -15.12 -0.29 -34.39
N ALA A 221 -15.30 -1.56 -34.02
CA ALA A 221 -16.14 -2.48 -34.78
C ALA A 221 -17.63 -2.10 -34.72
N GLU A 222 -18.11 -1.62 -33.57
CA GLU A 222 -19.49 -1.13 -33.43
C GLU A 222 -19.73 0.17 -34.21
N LEU A 223 -18.75 1.09 -34.25
CA LEU A 223 -18.80 2.29 -35.08
C LEU A 223 -18.83 1.99 -36.57
N GLN A 224 -17.96 1.09 -37.06
CA GLN A 224 -17.97 0.72 -38.49
C GLN A 224 -19.31 0.09 -38.90
N ASN A 225 -19.91 -0.74 -38.04
CA ASN A 225 -21.21 -1.36 -38.30
C ASN A 225 -22.41 -0.40 -38.20
N SER A 226 -22.26 0.73 -37.51
CA SER A 226 -23.31 1.76 -37.43
C SER A 226 -23.21 2.80 -38.54
N VAL A 227 -22.00 3.09 -39.04
CA VAL A 227 -21.80 3.93 -40.24
C VAL A 227 -22.29 3.23 -41.52
N LEU A 228 -22.13 1.90 -41.62
CA LEU A 228 -22.58 1.10 -42.77
C LEU A 228 -24.11 0.84 -42.82
N LYS A 229 -24.89 1.33 -41.86
CA LYS A 229 -26.37 1.19 -41.82
C LYS A 229 -27.12 2.47 -42.19
N ILE A 230 -26.42 3.51 -42.62
CA ILE A 230 -26.98 4.82 -42.97
C ILE A 230 -26.95 5.08 -44.50
N GLU A 231 -26.56 4.09 -45.32
CA GLU A 231 -26.74 4.12 -46.78
C GLU A 231 -27.87 3.18 -47.23
#